data_AF-A0A9E5KVP4-F1
#
_entry.id   AF-A0A9E5KVP4-F1
#
_cell.length_a   1.000
_cell.length_b   1.000
_cell.length_c   1.000
_cell.angle_alpha   90.00
_cell.angle_beta   90.00
_cell.angle_gamma   90.00
#
_symmetry.space_group_name_H-M   'P 1'
#
loop_
_entity.id
_entity.type
_entity.pdbx_description
1 polymer ?
#
loop_
_entity_poly.entity_id
_entity_poly.type
_entity_poly.pdbx_seq_one_letter_code
_entity_poly.pdbx_strand_id
1 'polypeptide(L)'
;VSQSVEEVSKLTNEIYQKIAESANLIDSVAQKMRDINADNNRDIDYITQLKTKSKDISKIMEIINKISDQTKIISFNAALEASSAGEAGKRFAVVAAEIRKLTEDVIHSTADIDNLVSEIQSLSDKMVLASEKTTKNIHHGLEAGDDSVENIEAIVGSIKRSNEATKQIVLAVQQQQTAALQIQSGLKELSEGARQNSEAIQAISESDTEYRSVTDNLTTIIAEFKTKEE
;
A
#
# COMPACT_ATOMS: atom_id res chain seq x y z
N VAL A 1 -8.83 -10.32 -33.67
CA VAL A 1 -9.43 -9.16 -32.96
C VAL A 1 -10.42 -9.61 -31.90
N SER A 2 -11.49 -10.36 -32.23
CA SER A 2 -12.47 -10.80 -31.21
C SER A 2 -11.84 -11.54 -30.03
N GLN A 3 -10.91 -12.48 -30.28
CA GLN A 3 -10.21 -13.21 -29.21
C GLN A 3 -9.36 -12.28 -28.32
N SER A 4 -8.65 -11.33 -28.91
CA SER A 4 -7.83 -10.36 -28.17
C SER A 4 -8.68 -9.41 -27.31
N VAL A 5 -9.89 -9.07 -27.76
CA VAL A 5 -10.84 -8.22 -27.02
C VAL A 5 -11.44 -8.96 -25.85
N GLU A 6 -11.76 -10.24 -26.06
CA GLU A 6 -12.26 -11.13 -25.01
C GLU A 6 -11.20 -11.33 -23.92
N GLU A 7 -9.94 -11.51 -24.32
CA GLU A 7 -8.80 -11.62 -23.41
C GLU A 7 -8.56 -10.34 -22.60
N VAL A 8 -8.60 -9.16 -23.24
CA VAL A 8 -8.51 -7.86 -22.54
C VAL A 8 -9.68 -7.65 -21.58
N SER A 9 -10.89 -8.04 -21.97
CA SER A 9 -12.07 -7.92 -21.11
C SER A 9 -11.97 -8.83 -19.89
N LYS A 10 -11.48 -10.06 -20.08
CA LYS A 10 -11.21 -10.99 -18.98
C LYS A 10 -10.15 -10.43 -18.02
N LEU A 11 -9.01 -9.97 -18.55
CA LEU A 11 -7.94 -9.38 -17.74
C LEU A 11 -8.45 -8.16 -16.97
N THR A 12 -9.27 -7.32 -17.60
CA THR A 12 -9.90 -6.17 -16.94
C THR A 12 -10.76 -6.59 -15.75
N ASN A 13 -11.57 -7.63 -15.90
CA ASN A 13 -12.39 -8.18 -14.80
C ASN A 13 -11.53 -8.75 -13.66
N GLU A 14 -10.46 -9.48 -13.98
CA GLU A 14 -9.52 -9.99 -12.98
C GLU A 14 -8.85 -8.85 -12.20
N ILE A 15 -8.47 -7.77 -12.87
CA ILE A 15 -7.90 -6.60 -12.20
C ILE A 15 -8.94 -5.93 -11.29
N TYR A 16 -10.20 -5.79 -11.73
CA TYR A 16 -11.26 -5.26 -10.86
C TYR A 16 -11.48 -6.10 -9.60
N GLN A 17 -11.44 -7.43 -9.70
CA GLN A 17 -11.52 -8.32 -8.54
C GLN A 17 -10.33 -8.09 -7.59
N LYS A 18 -9.11 -8.05 -8.10
CA LYS A 18 -7.91 -7.78 -7.28
C LYS A 18 -7.92 -6.41 -6.61
N ILE A 19 -8.48 -5.41 -7.29
CA ILE A 19 -8.68 -4.07 -6.71
C ILE A 19 -9.68 -4.10 -5.56
N ALA A 20 -10.81 -4.79 -5.73
CA ALA A 20 -11.81 -4.92 -4.67
C ALA A 20 -11.24 -5.67 -3.45
N GLU A 21 -10.48 -6.75 -3.68
CA GLU A 21 -9.74 -7.46 -2.63
C GLU A 21 -8.74 -6.54 -1.91
N SER A 22 -7.98 -5.75 -2.67
CA SER A 22 -6.99 -4.81 -2.10
C SER A 22 -7.66 -3.71 -1.27
N ALA A 23 -8.77 -3.16 -1.73
CA ALA A 23 -9.55 -2.17 -0.98
C ALA A 23 -10.07 -2.73 0.34
N ASN A 24 -10.59 -3.96 0.34
CA ASN A 24 -11.04 -4.64 1.56
C ASN A 24 -9.88 -4.91 2.54
N LEU A 25 -8.70 -5.27 2.02
CA LEU A 25 -7.51 -5.46 2.85
C LEU A 25 -7.07 -4.14 3.50
N ILE A 26 -7.07 -3.03 2.76
CA ILE A 26 -6.72 -1.71 3.31
C ILE A 26 -7.72 -1.28 4.39
N ASP A 27 -9.02 -1.47 4.17
CA ASP A 27 -10.03 -1.17 5.19
C ASP A 27 -9.84 -2.03 6.45
N SER A 28 -9.51 -3.31 6.27
CA SER A 28 -9.18 -4.20 7.38
C SER A 28 -7.94 -3.73 8.16
N VAL A 29 -6.89 -3.29 7.47
CA VAL A 29 -5.68 -2.72 8.08
C VAL A 29 -6.02 -1.43 8.83
N ALA A 30 -6.83 -0.54 8.25
CA ALA A 30 -7.26 0.69 8.89
C ALA A 30 -8.06 0.41 10.18
N GLN A 31 -8.96 -0.58 10.15
CA GLN A 31 -9.69 -1.00 11.33
C GLN A 31 -8.76 -1.55 12.40
N LYS A 32 -7.79 -2.41 12.04
CA LYS A 32 -6.79 -2.93 12.98
C LYS A 32 -5.94 -1.83 13.59
N MET A 33 -5.57 -0.81 12.82
CA MET A 33 -4.85 0.36 13.34
C MET A 33 -5.69 1.14 14.37
N ARG A 34 -7.00 1.29 14.13
CA ARG A 34 -7.92 1.90 15.12
C ARG A 34 -8.03 1.07 16.39
N ASP A 35 -8.13 -0.25 16.27
CA ASP A 35 -8.17 -1.17 17.41
C ASP A 35 -6.88 -1.05 18.24
N ILE A 36 -5.70 -1.09 17.59
CA ILE A 36 -4.40 -0.93 18.25
C ILE A 36 -4.30 0.44 18.94
N ASN A 37 -4.83 1.51 18.34
CA ASN A 37 -4.85 2.83 18.97
C ASN A 37 -5.70 2.84 20.25
N ALA A 38 -6.85 2.18 20.23
CA ALA A 38 -7.73 2.08 21.39
C ALA A 38 -7.04 1.29 22.52
N ASP A 39 -6.36 0.20 22.21
CA ASP A 39 -5.62 -0.59 23.19
C ASP A 39 -4.40 0.18 23.74
N ASN A 40 -3.64 0.88 22.90
CA ASN A 40 -2.54 1.73 23.34
C ASN A 40 -3.01 2.86 24.29
N ASN A 41 -4.19 3.43 24.04
CA ASN A 41 -4.78 4.42 24.95
C ASN A 41 -5.17 3.81 26.31
N ARG A 42 -5.65 2.56 26.34
CA ARG A 42 -5.89 1.84 27.61
C ARG A 42 -4.59 1.57 28.36
N ASP A 43 -3.54 1.18 27.64
CA ASP A 43 -2.23 0.95 28.24
C ASP A 43 -1.68 2.23 28.89
N ILE A 44 -1.82 3.39 28.22
CA ILE A 44 -1.45 4.70 28.80
C ILE A 44 -2.21 4.97 30.11
N ASP A 45 -3.51 4.65 30.16
CA ASP A 45 -4.31 4.81 31.38
C ASP A 45 -3.78 3.90 32.51
N TYR A 46 -3.53 2.62 32.22
CA TYR A 46 -2.96 1.69 33.20
C TYR A 46 -1.59 2.13 33.71
N ILE A 47 -0.72 2.63 32.84
CA ILE A 47 0.60 3.17 33.21
C ILE A 47 0.44 4.40 34.11
N THR A 48 -0.53 5.26 33.82
CA THR A 48 -0.82 6.46 34.63
C THR A 48 -1.34 6.09 36.02
N GLN A 49 -2.22 5.08 36.10
CA GLN A 49 -2.67 4.53 37.36
C GLN A 49 -1.52 3.90 38.15
N LEU A 50 -0.63 3.13 37.50
CA LEU A 50 0.56 2.55 38.11
C LEU A 50 1.47 3.63 38.70
N LYS A 51 1.75 4.69 37.94
CA LYS A 51 2.53 5.84 38.40
C LYS A 51 1.93 6.50 39.65
N THR A 52 0.60 6.63 39.68
CA THR A 52 -0.11 7.19 40.84
C THR A 52 0.01 6.27 42.06
N LYS A 53 -0.17 4.96 41.89
CA LYS A 53 0.00 3.98 42.98
C LYS A 53 1.43 3.92 43.50
N SER A 54 2.42 3.96 42.62
CA SER A 54 3.84 4.05 43.01
C SER A 54 4.12 5.31 43.83
N LYS A 55 3.53 6.45 43.47
CA LYS A 55 3.66 7.69 44.26
C LYS A 55 3.04 7.56 45.66
N ASP A 56 1.92 6.86 45.79
CA ASP A 56 1.31 6.61 47.09
C ASP A 56 2.16 5.66 47.95
N ILE A 57 2.82 4.65 47.34
CA ILE A 57 3.77 3.80 48.04
C ILE A 57 4.96 4.62 48.57
N SER A 58 5.54 5.52 47.77
CA SER A 58 6.63 6.40 48.24
C SER A 58 6.22 7.23 49.46
N LYS A 59 4.99 7.78 49.50
CA LYS A 59 4.48 8.50 50.69
C LYS A 59 4.38 7.59 51.91
N ILE A 60 3.97 6.33 51.73
CA ILE A 60 3.92 5.36 52.83
C ILE A 60 5.34 5.05 53.32
N MET A 61 6.31 4.89 52.42
CA MET A 61 7.72 4.67 52.79
C MET A 61 8.29 5.85 53.58
N GLU A 62 7.94 7.09 53.23
CA GLU A 62 8.32 8.29 54.00
C GLU A 62 7.76 8.25 55.43
N ILE A 63 6.51 7.83 55.60
CA ILE A 63 5.89 7.67 56.92
C ILE A 63 6.57 6.56 57.73
N ILE A 64 6.87 5.41 57.12
CA ILE A 64 7.55 4.30 57.82
C ILE A 64 8.95 4.73 58.24
N ASN A 65 9.71 5.40 57.36
CA ASN A 65 11.03 5.95 57.71
C ASN A 65 10.94 6.90 58.91
N LYS A 66 9.95 7.80 58.93
CA LYS A 66 9.72 8.70 60.07
C LYS A 66 9.38 7.95 61.37
N ILE A 67 8.56 6.91 61.30
CA ILE A 67 8.22 6.07 62.47
C ILE A 67 9.45 5.31 62.96
N SER A 68 10.25 4.76 62.05
CA SER A 68 11.50 4.08 62.37
C SER A 68 12.49 5.03 63.04
N ASP A 69 12.70 6.23 62.50
CA ASP A 69 13.57 7.24 63.13
C ASP A 69 13.11 7.60 64.55
N GLN A 70 11.80 7.78 64.75
CA GLN A 70 11.24 8.00 66.10
C GLN A 70 11.46 6.79 67.02
N THR A 71 11.26 5.58 66.53
CA THR A 71 11.45 4.33 67.29
C THR A 71 12.93 4.11 67.65
N LYS A 72 13.84 4.54 66.77
CA LYS A 72 15.29 4.54 67.02
C LYS A 72 15.65 5.48 68.16
N ILE A 73 15.04 6.67 68.22
CA ILE A 73 15.23 7.61 69.33
C ILE A 73 14.64 7.05 70.64
N ILE A 74 13.44 6.46 70.59
CA ILE A 74 12.78 5.86 71.76
C ILE A 74 13.62 4.71 72.32
N SER A 75 14.09 3.80 71.47
CA SER A 75 14.93 2.66 71.89
C SER A 75 16.28 3.11 72.45
N PHE A 76 16.86 4.18 71.90
CA PHE A 76 18.07 4.79 72.47
C PHE A 76 17.83 5.34 73.89
N ASN A 77 16.74 6.08 74.11
CA ASN A 77 16.39 6.60 75.43
C ASN A 77 16.09 5.47 76.42
N ALA A 78 15.41 4.39 75.98
CA ALA A 78 15.17 3.22 76.81
C ALA A 78 16.46 2.48 77.19
N ALA A 79 17.43 2.38 76.28
CA ALA A 79 18.74 1.82 76.58
C ALA A 79 19.52 2.66 77.59
N LEU A 80 19.44 4.00 77.50
CA LEU A 80 20.06 4.93 78.44
C LEU A 80 19.45 4.78 79.85
N GLU A 81 18.12 4.72 79.96
CA GLU A 81 17.42 4.55 81.23
C GLU A 81 17.70 3.18 81.85
N ALA A 82 17.74 2.13 81.03
CA ALA A 82 18.09 0.78 81.47
C ALA A 82 19.53 0.69 81.98
N SER A 83 20.47 1.45 81.39
CA SER A 83 21.84 1.58 81.91
C SER A 83 21.89 2.31 83.26
N SER A 84 21.01 3.30 83.46
CA SER A 84 20.93 4.09 84.69
C SER A 84 20.34 3.30 85.87
N ALA A 85 19.46 2.32 85.58
CA ALA A 85 18.87 1.41 86.58
C ALA A 85 19.81 0.27 87.06
N GLY A 86 21.05 0.22 86.56
CA GLY A 86 22.06 -0.75 86.99
C GLY A 86 21.65 -2.21 86.75
N GLU A 87 21.76 -3.07 87.77
CA GLU A 87 21.51 -4.50 87.64
C GLU A 87 20.05 -4.85 87.33
N ALA A 88 19.09 -4.02 87.82
CA ALA A 88 17.67 -4.19 87.55
C ALA A 88 17.30 -3.89 86.09
N GLY A 89 18.07 -3.04 85.40
CA GLY A 89 17.85 -2.62 84.02
C GLY A 89 18.44 -3.54 82.95
N LYS A 90 19.29 -4.53 83.32
CA LYS A 90 19.99 -5.40 82.34
C LYS A 90 19.06 -6.05 81.31
N ARG A 91 17.90 -6.57 81.73
CA ARG A 91 16.94 -7.19 80.79
C ARG A 91 16.28 -6.17 79.86
N PHE A 92 16.03 -4.96 80.34
CA PHE A 92 15.47 -3.87 79.53
C PHE A 92 16.48 -3.32 78.53
N ALA A 93 17.77 -3.28 78.88
CA ALA A 93 18.84 -2.85 77.97
C ALA A 93 18.96 -3.78 76.74
N VAL A 94 18.83 -5.11 76.95
CA VAL A 94 18.83 -6.08 75.85
C VAL A 94 17.64 -5.88 74.91
N VAL A 95 16.44 -5.67 75.46
CA VAL A 95 15.24 -5.39 74.65
C VAL A 95 15.38 -4.09 73.86
N ALA A 96 15.92 -3.03 74.48
CA ALA A 96 16.15 -1.76 73.79
C ALA A 96 17.16 -1.87 72.64
N ALA A 97 18.24 -2.65 72.82
CA ALA A 97 19.20 -2.94 71.76
C ALA A 97 18.58 -3.73 70.60
N GLU A 98 17.72 -4.71 70.89
CA GLU A 98 17.03 -5.49 69.85
C GLU A 98 16.02 -4.64 69.06
N ILE A 99 15.26 -3.77 69.73
CA ILE A 99 14.36 -2.81 69.07
C ILE A 99 15.15 -1.88 68.14
N ARG A 100 16.30 -1.38 68.59
CA ARG A 100 17.16 -0.52 67.77
C ARG A 100 17.63 -1.25 66.52
N LYS A 101 18.14 -2.48 66.67
CA LYS A 101 18.59 -3.31 65.55
C LYS A 101 17.46 -3.56 64.55
N LEU A 102 16.28 -3.96 65.03
CA LEU A 102 15.09 -4.16 64.19
C LEU A 102 14.72 -2.87 63.43
N THR A 103 14.84 -1.72 64.07
CA THR A 103 14.56 -0.43 63.46
C THR A 103 15.56 -0.09 62.34
N GLU A 104 16.85 -0.39 62.54
CA GLU A 104 17.89 -0.22 61.52
C GLU A 104 17.63 -1.15 60.31
N ASP A 105 17.21 -2.39 60.55
CA ASP A 105 16.82 -3.33 59.47
C ASP A 105 15.59 -2.84 58.68
N VAL A 106 14.61 -2.23 59.35
CA VAL A 106 13.42 -1.64 58.69
C VAL A 106 13.81 -0.43 57.84
N ILE A 107 14.70 0.45 58.32
CA ILE A 107 15.20 1.59 57.54
C ILE A 107 15.91 1.11 56.27
N HIS A 108 16.74 0.07 56.38
CA HIS A 108 17.41 -0.50 55.22
C HIS A 108 16.40 -1.07 54.20
N SER A 109 15.44 -1.86 54.68
CA SER A 109 14.41 -2.47 53.83
C SER A 109 13.51 -1.44 53.14
N THR A 110 13.17 -0.35 53.84
CA THR A 110 12.35 0.74 53.25
C THR A 110 13.11 1.53 52.20
N ALA A 111 14.42 1.71 52.36
CA ALA A 111 15.27 2.32 51.32
C ALA A 111 15.34 1.45 50.06
N ASP A 112 15.46 0.13 50.21
CA ASP A 112 15.43 -0.80 49.07
C ASP A 112 14.08 -0.76 48.33
N ILE A 113 12.97 -0.70 49.06
CA ILE A 113 11.64 -0.54 48.48
C ILE A 113 11.50 0.80 47.74
N ASP A 114 12.01 1.90 48.30
CA ASP A 114 11.94 3.22 47.66
C ASP A 114 12.73 3.27 46.34
N ASN A 115 13.88 2.60 46.29
CA ASN A 115 14.65 2.41 45.06
C ASN A 115 13.85 1.65 43.99
N LEU A 116 13.20 0.54 44.36
CA LEU A 116 12.36 -0.24 43.43
C LEU A 116 11.16 0.58 42.93
N VAL A 117 10.53 1.36 43.81
CA VAL A 117 9.41 2.23 43.44
C VAL A 117 9.86 3.33 42.48
N SER A 118 11.04 3.90 42.70
CA SER A 118 11.65 4.89 41.79
C SER A 118 11.96 4.29 40.41
N GLU A 119 12.44 3.04 40.36
CA GLU A 119 12.64 2.32 39.10
C GLU A 119 11.32 2.08 38.36
N ILE A 120 10.26 1.66 39.07
CA ILE A 120 8.91 1.49 38.49
C ILE A 120 8.39 2.81 37.90
N GLN A 121 8.58 3.93 38.59
CA GLN A 121 8.19 5.25 38.09
C GLN A 121 8.95 5.62 36.81
N SER A 122 10.27 5.40 36.78
CA SER A 122 11.11 5.64 35.60
C SER A 122 10.71 4.76 34.41
N LEU A 123 10.44 3.47 34.64
CA LEU A 123 9.95 2.56 33.61
C LEU A 123 8.57 2.98 33.08
N SER A 124 7.68 3.43 33.98
CA SER A 124 6.37 3.96 33.60
C SER A 124 6.51 5.16 32.66
N ASP A 125 7.39 6.11 32.96
CA ASP A 125 7.64 7.28 32.11
C ASP A 125 8.20 6.89 30.72
N LYS A 126 9.12 5.92 30.67
CA LYS A 126 9.61 5.38 29.39
C LYS A 126 8.50 4.70 28.59
N MET A 127 7.58 4.01 29.27
CA MET A 127 6.46 3.33 28.62
C MET A 127 5.47 4.32 28.02
N VAL A 128 5.20 5.46 28.69
CA VAL A 128 4.39 6.55 28.11
C VAL A 128 5.04 7.08 26.83
N LEU A 129 6.33 7.39 26.83
CA LEU A 129 7.05 7.86 25.64
C LEU A 129 7.02 6.83 24.50
N ALA A 130 7.13 5.54 24.82
CA ALA A 130 7.00 4.47 23.83
C ALA A 130 5.59 4.42 23.25
N SER A 131 4.54 4.56 24.08
CA SER A 131 3.16 4.62 23.65
C SER A 131 2.86 5.86 22.78
N GLU A 132 3.44 7.02 23.06
CA GLU A 132 3.32 8.21 22.19
C GLU A 132 3.91 7.95 20.80
N LYS A 133 5.09 7.31 20.74
CA LYS A 133 5.70 6.90 19.47
C LYS A 133 4.82 5.88 18.73
N THR A 134 4.22 4.94 19.45
CA THR A 134 3.27 3.97 18.88
C THR A 134 2.06 4.69 18.27
N THR A 135 1.46 5.66 18.97
CA THR A 135 0.37 6.49 18.44
C THR A 135 0.75 7.18 17.13
N LYS A 136 1.96 7.74 17.06
CA LYS A 136 2.46 8.37 15.82
C LYS A 136 2.60 7.37 14.67
N ASN A 137 3.14 6.18 14.95
CA ASN A 137 3.28 5.14 13.93
C ASN A 137 1.92 4.63 13.43
N ILE A 138 0.93 4.52 14.31
CA ILE A 138 -0.44 4.17 13.92
C ILE A 138 -1.01 5.23 12.99
N HIS A 139 -0.81 6.52 13.29
CA HIS A 139 -1.28 7.61 12.44
C HIS A 139 -0.65 7.55 11.04
N HIS A 140 0.67 7.39 10.93
CA HIS A 140 1.33 7.20 9.64
C HIS A 140 0.81 5.93 8.90
N GLY A 141 0.47 4.87 9.63
CA GLY A 141 -0.10 3.66 9.05
C GLY A 141 -1.50 3.89 8.47
N LEU A 142 -2.31 4.75 9.10
CA LEU A 142 -3.61 5.17 8.59
C LEU A 142 -3.45 6.06 7.34
N GLU A 143 -2.56 7.05 7.38
CA GLU A 143 -2.25 7.91 6.22
C GLU A 143 -1.79 7.08 5.01
N ALA A 144 -0.87 6.13 5.21
CA ALA A 144 -0.42 5.25 4.14
C ALA A 144 -1.54 4.35 3.59
N GLY A 145 -2.52 4.01 4.43
CA GLY A 145 -3.75 3.32 4.01
C GLY A 145 -4.60 4.20 3.09
N ASP A 146 -4.83 5.45 3.49
CA ASP A 146 -5.59 6.43 2.70
C ASP A 146 -4.91 6.71 1.34
N ASP A 147 -3.59 6.90 1.32
CA ASP A 147 -2.79 7.05 0.11
C ASP A 147 -2.93 5.83 -0.81
N SER A 148 -3.01 4.63 -0.23
CA SER A 148 -3.20 3.39 -1.00
C SER A 148 -4.58 3.33 -1.65
N VAL A 149 -5.62 3.85 -0.99
CA VAL A 149 -6.96 3.97 -1.57
C VAL A 149 -6.96 4.94 -2.76
N GLU A 150 -6.34 6.12 -2.63
CA GLU A 150 -6.24 7.09 -3.73
C GLU A 150 -5.52 6.49 -4.95
N ASN A 151 -4.42 5.77 -4.72
CA ASN A 151 -3.69 5.08 -5.79
C ASN A 151 -4.56 4.00 -6.48
N ILE A 152 -5.36 3.25 -5.71
CA ILE A 152 -6.30 2.28 -6.27
C ILE A 152 -7.35 2.97 -7.16
N GLU A 153 -7.90 4.11 -6.72
CA GLU A 153 -8.85 4.88 -7.53
C GLU A 153 -8.23 5.37 -8.85
N ALA A 154 -6.98 5.82 -8.81
CA ALA A 154 -6.23 6.20 -10.01
C ALA A 154 -5.99 5.02 -10.97
N ILE A 155 -5.71 3.83 -10.43
CA ILE A 155 -5.58 2.60 -11.21
C ILE A 155 -6.90 2.24 -11.88
N VAL A 156 -8.03 2.30 -11.14
CA VAL A 156 -9.38 2.08 -11.69
C VAL A 156 -9.66 3.04 -12.85
N GLY A 157 -9.32 4.33 -12.70
CA GLY A 157 -9.46 5.33 -13.75
C GLY A 157 -8.62 4.97 -15.00
N SER A 158 -7.39 4.53 -14.80
CA SER A 158 -6.49 4.12 -15.89
C SER A 158 -7.00 2.90 -16.65
N ILE A 159 -7.56 1.91 -15.94
CA ILE A 159 -8.17 0.73 -16.56
C ILE A 159 -9.38 1.10 -17.40
N LYS A 160 -10.26 1.98 -16.90
CA LYS A 160 -11.42 2.48 -17.68
C LYS A 160 -10.97 3.11 -19.00
N ARG A 161 -9.93 3.95 -18.96
CA ARG A 161 -9.34 4.57 -20.17
C ARG A 161 -8.75 3.54 -21.13
N SER A 162 -8.06 2.53 -20.60
CA SER A 162 -7.49 1.43 -21.40
C SER A 162 -8.57 0.60 -22.11
N ASN A 163 -9.69 0.33 -21.43
CA ASN A 163 -10.83 -0.37 -22.01
C ASN A 163 -11.47 0.45 -23.14
N GLU A 164 -11.64 1.75 -22.94
CA GLU A 164 -12.17 2.64 -23.99
C GLU A 164 -11.23 2.69 -25.21
N ALA A 165 -9.92 2.85 -25.00
CA ALA A 165 -8.94 2.81 -26.08
C ALA A 165 -8.99 1.47 -26.85
N THR A 166 -9.17 0.36 -26.14
CA THR A 166 -9.34 -0.97 -26.75
C THR A 166 -10.57 -1.02 -27.65
N LYS A 167 -11.72 -0.50 -27.20
CA LYS A 167 -12.94 -0.41 -28.03
C LYS A 167 -12.71 0.38 -29.31
N GLN A 168 -12.00 1.51 -29.22
CA GLN A 168 -11.65 2.31 -30.41
C GLN A 168 -10.77 1.53 -31.39
N ILE A 169 -9.79 0.76 -30.89
CA ILE A 169 -8.95 -0.11 -31.72
C ILE A 169 -9.82 -1.16 -32.45
N VAL A 170 -10.79 -1.76 -31.77
CA VAL A 170 -11.70 -2.74 -32.39
C VAL A 170 -12.45 -2.13 -33.56
N LEU A 171 -13.02 -0.94 -33.35
CA LEU A 171 -13.75 -0.22 -34.41
C LEU A 171 -12.82 0.11 -35.59
N ALA A 172 -11.61 0.58 -35.32
CA ALA A 172 -10.62 0.88 -36.36
C ALA A 172 -10.24 -0.38 -37.16
N VAL A 173 -10.04 -1.53 -36.51
CA VAL A 173 -9.71 -2.77 -37.21
C VAL A 173 -10.89 -3.28 -38.04
N GLN A 174 -12.12 -3.15 -37.55
CA GLN A 174 -13.32 -3.47 -38.33
C GLN A 174 -13.42 -2.60 -39.60
N GLN A 175 -13.18 -1.30 -39.49
CA GLN A 175 -13.12 -0.40 -40.64
C GLN A 175 -12.01 -0.77 -41.62
N GLN A 176 -10.83 -1.13 -41.11
CA GLN A 176 -9.70 -1.55 -41.94
C GLN A 176 -10.01 -2.85 -42.70
N GLN A 177 -10.74 -3.78 -42.08
CA GLN A 177 -11.21 -5.00 -42.75
C GLN A 177 -12.20 -4.68 -43.88
N THR A 178 -13.14 -3.76 -43.66
CA THR A 178 -14.06 -3.30 -44.71
C THR A 178 -13.32 -2.62 -45.86
N ALA A 179 -12.37 -1.73 -45.55
CA ALA A 179 -11.54 -1.06 -46.56
C ALA A 179 -10.73 -2.08 -47.39
N ALA A 180 -10.17 -3.11 -46.74
CA ALA A 180 -9.44 -4.18 -47.44
C ALA A 180 -10.34 -4.94 -48.42
N LEU A 181 -11.60 -5.23 -48.07
CA LEU A 181 -12.57 -5.85 -48.98
C LEU A 181 -12.91 -4.96 -50.17
N GLN A 182 -13.05 -3.66 -49.95
CA GLN A 182 -13.29 -2.68 -51.03
C GLN A 182 -12.09 -2.60 -51.98
N ILE A 183 -10.86 -2.56 -51.45
CA ILE A 183 -9.63 -2.61 -52.26
C ILE A 183 -9.59 -3.91 -53.08
N GLN A 184 -9.92 -5.05 -52.47
CA GLN A 184 -9.96 -6.33 -53.18
C GLN A 184 -10.98 -6.31 -54.34
N SER A 185 -12.15 -5.68 -54.15
CA SER A 185 -13.14 -5.51 -55.22
C SER A 185 -12.62 -4.61 -56.33
N GLY A 186 -12.03 -3.45 -55.99
CA GLY A 186 -11.46 -2.52 -56.96
C GLY A 186 -10.31 -3.14 -57.77
N LEU A 187 -9.48 -3.99 -57.14
CA LEU A 187 -8.44 -4.74 -57.85
C LEU A 187 -9.02 -5.76 -58.85
N LYS A 188 -10.15 -6.39 -58.53
CA LYS A 188 -10.83 -7.28 -59.49
C LYS A 188 -11.38 -6.52 -60.69
N GLU A 189 -12.05 -5.38 -60.45
CA GLU A 189 -12.56 -4.51 -61.51
C GLU A 189 -11.42 -3.97 -62.39
N LEU A 190 -10.31 -3.55 -61.78
CA LEU A 190 -9.12 -3.09 -62.51
C LEU A 190 -8.52 -4.21 -63.37
N SER A 191 -8.43 -5.43 -62.84
CA SER A 191 -7.93 -6.58 -63.59
C SER A 191 -8.83 -6.93 -64.78
N GLU A 192 -10.15 -6.84 -64.61
CA GLU A 192 -11.11 -7.07 -65.69
C GLU A 192 -11.03 -5.97 -66.76
N GLY A 193 -10.94 -4.70 -66.35
CA GLY A 193 -10.73 -3.58 -67.26
C GLY A 193 -9.42 -3.69 -68.05
N ALA A 194 -8.33 -4.14 -67.40
CA ALA A 194 -7.06 -4.40 -68.06
C ALA A 194 -7.17 -5.52 -69.11
N ARG A 195 -7.93 -6.59 -68.82
CA ARG A 195 -8.22 -7.68 -69.77
C ARG A 195 -8.99 -7.18 -70.99
N GLN A 196 -10.08 -6.44 -70.77
CA GLN A 196 -10.88 -5.86 -71.85
C GLN A 196 -10.07 -4.90 -72.71
N ASN A 197 -9.21 -4.08 -72.10
CA ASN A 197 -8.31 -3.19 -72.84
C ASN A 197 -7.30 -3.96 -73.70
N SER A 198 -6.76 -5.07 -73.18
CA SER A 198 -5.89 -5.95 -73.96
C SER A 198 -6.61 -6.57 -75.17
N GLU A 199 -7.85 -7.03 -74.99
CA GLU A 199 -8.69 -7.59 -76.06
C GLU A 199 -9.00 -6.53 -77.14
N ALA A 200 -9.33 -5.30 -76.73
CA ALA A 200 -9.56 -4.19 -77.65
C ALA A 200 -8.31 -3.83 -78.46
N ILE A 201 -7.14 -3.79 -77.82
CA ILE A 201 -5.86 -3.55 -78.52
C ILE A 201 -5.60 -4.64 -79.56
N GLN A 202 -5.90 -5.91 -79.23
CA GLN A 202 -5.75 -7.01 -80.17
C GLN A 202 -6.66 -6.87 -81.39
N ALA A 203 -7.94 -6.54 -81.18
CA ALA A 203 -8.88 -6.29 -82.26
C ALA A 203 -8.46 -5.09 -83.15
N ILE A 204 -7.94 -4.01 -82.55
CA ILE A 204 -7.39 -2.88 -83.29
C ILE A 204 -6.20 -3.30 -84.14
N SER A 205 -5.29 -4.12 -83.61
CA SER A 205 -4.13 -4.62 -84.36
C SER A 205 -4.54 -5.51 -85.55
N GLU A 206 -5.60 -6.31 -85.39
CA GLU A 206 -6.16 -7.12 -86.48
C GLU A 206 -6.76 -6.23 -87.57
N SER A 207 -7.56 -5.23 -87.19
CA SER A 207 -8.12 -4.25 -88.14
C SER A 207 -7.03 -3.43 -88.86
N ASP A 208 -5.96 -3.02 -88.18
CA ASP A 208 -4.83 -2.31 -88.81
C ASP A 208 -4.15 -3.18 -89.87
N THR A 209 -4.02 -4.49 -89.60
CA THR A 209 -3.49 -5.46 -90.58
C THR A 209 -4.39 -5.58 -91.81
N GLU A 210 -5.71 -5.62 -91.61
CA GLU A 210 -6.70 -5.64 -92.69
C GLU A 210 -6.67 -4.34 -93.52
N TYR A 211 -6.61 -3.16 -92.86
CA TYR A 211 -6.49 -1.87 -93.54
C TYR A 211 -5.21 -1.78 -94.37
N ARG A 212 -4.07 -2.28 -93.87
CA ARG A 212 -2.84 -2.35 -94.64
C ARG A 212 -3.01 -3.23 -95.88
N SER A 213 -3.63 -4.41 -95.75
CA SER A 213 -3.90 -5.28 -96.89
C SER A 213 -4.81 -4.63 -97.94
N VAL A 214 -5.87 -3.93 -97.53
CA VAL A 214 -6.74 -3.17 -98.45
C VAL A 214 -5.97 -2.04 -99.13
N THR A 215 -5.14 -1.32 -98.39
CA THR A 215 -4.32 -0.22 -98.93
C THR A 215 -3.29 -0.73 -99.95
N ASP A 216 -2.64 -1.86 -99.68
CA ASP A 216 -1.70 -2.51 -100.60
C ASP A 216 -2.41 -2.97 -101.88
N ASN A 217 -3.61 -3.56 -101.75
CA ASN A 217 -4.45 -3.94 -102.89
C ASN A 217 -4.87 -2.73 -103.73
N LEU A 218 -5.35 -1.65 -103.11
CA LEU A 218 -5.72 -0.41 -103.80
C LEU A 218 -4.51 0.20 -104.53
N THR A 219 -3.34 0.19 -103.89
CA THR A 219 -2.09 0.66 -104.50
C THR A 219 -1.72 -0.17 -105.73
N THR A 220 -1.89 -1.49 -105.65
CA THR A 220 -1.69 -2.42 -106.77
C THR A 220 -2.66 -2.13 -107.92
N ILE A 221 -3.95 -1.95 -107.63
CA ILE A 221 -4.98 -1.62 -108.61
C ILE A 221 -4.66 -0.28 -109.31
N ILE A 222 -4.31 0.76 -108.53
CA ILE A 222 -3.94 2.07 -109.10
C ILE A 222 -2.71 1.94 -110.00
N ALA A 223 -1.73 1.11 -109.64
CA ALA A 223 -0.56 0.85 -110.48
C ALA A 223 -0.94 0.19 -111.82
N GLU A 224 -1.88 -0.78 -111.83
CA GLU A 224 -2.39 -1.39 -113.07
C GLU A 224 -3.19 -0.43 -113.95
N PHE A 225 -3.92 0.53 -113.37
CA PHE A 225 -4.63 1.54 -114.16
C PHE A 225 -3.65 2.56 -114.77
N LYS A 226 -2.59 2.94 -114.05
CA LYS A 226 -1.54 3.82 -114.57
C LYS A 226 -0.73 3.21 -115.72
N THR A 227 -0.61 1.89 -115.81
CA THR A 227 0.07 1.21 -116.93
C THR A 227 -0.80 1.04 -118.17
N LYS A 228 -2.10 1.38 -118.11
CA LYS A 228 -3.04 1.35 -119.26
C LYS A 228 -3.25 2.71 -119.93
N GLU A 229 -2.60 3.77 -119.46
CA GLU A 229 -2.67 5.14 -120.02
C GLU A 229 -1.48 5.50 -120.94
N GLU A 230 -0.63 4.54 -121.31
CA GLU A 230 0.36 4.64 -122.41
C GLU A 230 0.05 3.64 -123.52
#